data_AF-A0A937VTR4-F1
#
_entry.id   AF-A0A937VTR4-F1
#
_cell.length_a   1.000
_cell.length_b   1.000
_cell.length_c   1.000
_cell.angle_alpha   90.00
_cell.angle_beta   90.00
_cell.angle_gamma   90.00
#
_symmetry.space_group_name_H-M   'P 1'
#
loop_
_entity.id
_entity.type
_entity.pdbx_description
1 polymer ?
#
loop_
_entity_poly.entity_id
_entity_poly.type
_entity_poly.pdbx_seq_one_letter_code
_entity_poly.pdbx_strand_id
1 'polypeptide(L)' 'CAGEYGGISGFSHVMGKMEVEFTSEEDAEKILELVRYANVTAQKPLVEKELLFIAEYPDIARKLLTLRPLDVP' A
#
# COMPACT_ATOMS: atom_id res chain seq x y z
N CYS A 1 8.65 -17.00 2.74
CA CYS A 1 8.88 -15.66 3.33
C CYS A 1 7.54 -14.93 3.44
N ALA A 2 6.91 -14.97 4.62
CA ALA A 2 5.78 -14.10 4.92
C ALA A 2 6.36 -12.71 5.17
N GLY A 3 6.17 -11.75 4.24
CA GLY A 3 6.46 -10.34 4.50
C GLY A 3 5.60 -9.79 5.64
N GLU A 4 5.70 -8.50 5.98
CA GLU A 4 5.00 -7.89 7.14
C GLU A 4 3.52 -8.25 7.26
N TYR A 5 2.83 -8.47 6.14
CA TYR A 5 1.39 -8.74 6.11
C TYR A 5 1.04 -10.22 5.87
N GLY A 6 1.99 -11.15 5.86
CA GLY A 6 1.72 -12.58 5.77
C GLY A 6 1.15 -13.09 4.43
N GLY A 7 0.87 -12.21 3.48
CA GLY A 7 0.18 -12.52 2.21
C GLY A 7 -1.06 -11.63 2.03
N ILE A 8 -1.90 -11.94 1.04
CA ILE A 8 -3.13 -11.17 0.77
C ILE A 8 -4.14 -11.35 1.90
N SER A 9 -4.35 -12.56 2.40
CA SER A 9 -5.31 -12.82 3.48
C SER A 9 -4.96 -12.09 4.78
N GLY A 10 -3.68 -12.09 5.16
CA GLY A 10 -3.19 -11.36 6.33
C GLY A 10 -3.28 -9.85 6.13
N PHE A 11 -2.96 -9.37 4.93
CA PHE A 11 -3.14 -7.97 4.56
C PHE A 11 -4.60 -7.52 4.65
N SER A 12 -5.53 -8.25 4.03
CA SER A 12 -6.96 -7.96 4.10
C SER A 12 -7.50 -7.99 5.53
N HIS A 13 -7.01 -8.90 6.37
CA HIS A 13 -7.37 -8.91 7.79
C HIS A 13 -6.90 -7.67 8.55
N VAL A 14 -5.70 -7.16 8.26
CA VAL A 14 -5.18 -5.91 8.85
C VAL A 14 -5.95 -4.70 8.35
N MET A 15 -6.18 -4.63 7.04
CA MET A 15 -6.93 -3.54 6.38
C MET A 15 -8.38 -3.45 6.84
N GLY A 16 -9.04 -4.60 7.05
CA GLY A 16 -10.41 -4.65 7.57
C GLY A 16 -10.55 -4.13 9.02
N LYS A 17 -9.50 -4.17 9.84
CA LYS A 17 -9.53 -3.54 11.18
C LYS A 17 -9.55 -2.01 11.11
N MET A 18 -9.19 -1.44 9.96
CA MET A 18 -9.24 -0.01 9.65
C MET A 18 -10.44 0.32 8.75
N GLU A 19 -11.45 -0.56 8.69
CA GLU A 19 -12.67 -0.40 7.88
C GLU A 19 -12.42 -0.27 6.36
N VAL A 20 -11.27 -0.77 5.88
CA VAL A 20 -10.98 -0.88 4.45
C VAL A 20 -11.38 -2.25 3.94
N GLU A 21 -12.37 -2.28 3.06
CA GLU A 21 -12.80 -3.47 2.34
C GLU A 21 -12.34 -3.40 0.87
N PHE A 22 -11.77 -4.50 0.38
CA PHE A 22 -11.35 -4.61 -1.02
C PHE A 22 -12.48 -5.14 -1.88
N THR A 23 -12.60 -4.57 -3.08
CA THR A 23 -13.67 -4.94 -4.02
C THR A 23 -13.44 -6.31 -4.67
N SER A 24 -12.18 -6.74 -4.76
CA SER A 24 -11.77 -8.06 -5.22
C SER A 24 -10.41 -8.47 -4.66
N GLU A 25 -9.99 -9.70 -4.90
CA GLU A 25 -8.64 -10.16 -4.57
C GLU A 25 -7.58 -9.39 -5.37
N GLU A 26 -7.83 -9.13 -6.66
CA GLU A 26 -6.93 -8.34 -7.50
C GLU A 26 -6.81 -6.89 -7.04
N ASP A 27 -7.86 -6.33 -6.45
CA ASP A 27 -7.82 -5.01 -5.82
C ASP A 27 -6.91 -5.03 -4.58
N ALA A 28 -7.10 -6.01 -3.69
CA ALA A 28 -6.24 -6.20 -2.52
C ALA A 28 -4.77 -6.42 -2.91
N GLU A 29 -4.50 -7.18 -3.97
CA GLU A 29 -3.15 -7.41 -4.50
C GLU A 29 -2.46 -6.12 -4.96
N LYS A 30 -3.17 -5.26 -5.71
CA LYS A 30 -2.63 -3.98 -6.19
C LYS A 30 -2.26 -3.07 -5.03
N ILE A 31 -3.11 -2.97 -4.01
CA ILE A 31 -2.83 -2.14 -2.83
C ILE A 31 -1.66 -2.74 -2.04
N LEU A 32 -1.65 -4.06 -1.83
CA LEU A 32 -0.56 -4.75 -1.14
C LEU A 32 0.80 -4.54 -1.83
N GLU A 33 0.84 -4.55 -3.16
CA GLU A 33 2.05 -4.26 -3.92
C GLU A 33 2.56 -2.84 -3.66
N LEU A 34 1.67 -1.84 -3.71
CA LEU A 34 2.04 -0.45 -3.41
C LEU A 34 2.55 -0.28 -1.97
N VAL A 35 1.88 -0.90 -1.00
CA VAL A 35 2.31 -0.88 0.42
C VAL A 35 3.69 -1.52 0.58
N ARG A 36 3.98 -2.63 -0.10
CA ARG A 36 5.30 -3.27 -0.08
C ARG A 36 6.38 -2.35 -0.63
N TYR A 37 6.13 -1.68 -1.76
CA TYR A 37 7.06 -0.71 -2.31
C TYR A 37 7.28 0.46 -1.35
N ALA A 38 6.20 1.02 -0.80
CA ALA A 38 6.27 2.12 0.17
C ALA A 38 7.06 1.74 1.43
N ASN A 39 6.86 0.55 1.99
CA ASN A 39 7.65 0.03 3.12
C ASN A 39 9.15 -0.03 2.78
N VAL A 40 9.49 -0.53 1.59
CA VAL A 40 10.89 -0.58 1.13
C VAL A 40 11.46 0.84 0.98
N THR A 41 10.71 1.77 0.42
CA THR A 41 11.16 3.17 0.26
C THR A 41 11.31 3.88 1.62
N ALA A 42 10.40 3.64 2.56
CA ALA A 42 10.39 4.28 3.87
C ALA A 42 11.45 3.71 4.82
N GLN A 43 11.96 2.49 4.58
CA GLN A 43 12.87 1.75 5.45
C GLN A 43 12.31 1.56 6.88
N LYS A 44 10.98 1.59 7.01
CA LYS A 44 10.23 1.41 8.25
C LYS A 44 8.80 0.93 7.91
N PRO A 45 8.11 0.27 8.85
CA PRO A 45 6.70 -0.07 8.67
C PRO A 45 5.86 1.19 8.47
N LEU A 46 4.92 1.17 7.53
CA LEU A 46 3.95 2.24 7.34
C LEU A 46 3.03 2.39 8.57
N VAL A 47 2.69 3.63 8.90
CA VAL A 47 1.64 3.92 9.88
C VAL A 47 0.25 3.83 9.24
N GLU A 48 -0.79 3.70 10.06
CA GLU A 48 -2.19 3.57 9.64
C GLU A 48 -2.60 4.63 8.59
N LYS A 49 -2.27 5.91 8.81
CA LYS A 49 -2.60 6.98 7.86
C LYS A 49 -1.93 6.81 6.49
N GLU A 50 -0.74 6.23 6.44
CA GLU A 50 -0.03 5.97 5.19
C GLU A 50 -0.66 4.78 4.46
N LEU A 51 -1.07 3.73 5.19
CA LEU A 51 -1.83 2.60 4.63
C LEU A 51 -3.18 3.06 4.06
N LEU A 52 -3.94 3.86 4.81
CA LEU A 52 -5.21 4.42 4.37
C LEU A 52 -5.02 5.31 3.13
N PHE A 53 -3.99 6.16 3.12
CA PHE A 53 -3.69 7.00 1.96
C PHE A 53 -3.44 6.17 0.69
N ILE A 54 -2.68 5.08 0.80
CA ILE A 54 -2.40 4.19 -0.34
C ILE A 54 -3.69 3.48 -0.80
N ALA A 55 -4.54 3.04 0.13
CA ALA A 55 -5.79 2.37 -0.18
C ALA A 55 -6.83 3.31 -0.81
N GLU A 56 -6.98 4.53 -0.31
CA GLU A 56 -7.92 5.53 -0.83
C GLU A 56 -7.45 6.16 -2.15
N TYR A 57 -6.13 6.34 -2.31
CA TYR A 57 -5.55 7.04 -3.46
C TYR A 57 -4.41 6.26 -4.14
N PRO A 58 -4.66 5.02 -4.62
CA PRO A 58 -3.60 4.16 -5.15
C PRO A 58 -2.89 4.75 -6.37
N ASP A 59 -3.61 5.51 -7.20
CA ASP A 59 -3.04 6.16 -8.37
C ASP A 59 -2.09 7.30 -8.00
N ILE A 60 -2.38 8.01 -6.91
CA ILE A 60 -1.52 9.08 -6.38
C ILE A 60 -0.30 8.47 -5.71
N ALA A 61 -0.52 7.47 -4.84
CA ALA A 61 0.55 6.73 -4.19
C ALA A 61 1.55 6.15 -5.21
N ARG A 62 1.06 5.52 -6.28
CA ARG A 62 1.90 4.98 -7.36
C ARG A 62 2.76 6.06 -8.00
N LYS A 63 2.21 7.26 -8.27
CA LYS A 63 2.98 8.39 -8.83
C LYS A 63 4.07 8.86 -7.87
N LEU A 64 3.74 9.02 -6.58
CA LEU A 64 4.70 9.44 -5.54
C LEU A 64 5.83 8.41 -5.36
N LEU A 65 5.51 7.13 -5.44
CA LEU A 65 6.48 6.03 -5.35
C LEU A 65 7.37 5.88 -6.58
N THR A 66 7.09 6.56 -7.70
CA THR A 66 7.91 6.39 -8.91
C THR A 66 9.33 6.93 -8.80
N LEU A 67 9.73 7.56 -7.67
CA LEU A 67 11.05 8.17 -7.41
C LEU A 67 11.58 9.03 -8.57
N ARG A 68 10.69 9.42 -9.48
CA ARG A 68 11.01 10.35 -10.55
C ARG A 68 10.99 11.73 -9.92
N PRO A 69 12.08 12.50 -10.04
CA PRO A 69 12.01 13.92 -9.74
C PRO A 69 10.79 14.50 -10.46
N LEU A 70 10.05 15.38 -9.80
CA LEU A 70 9.09 16.20 -10.51
C LEU A 70 9.91 16.98 -11.54
N ASP A 71 9.73 16.68 -12.83
CA ASP A 71 10.31 17.49 -13.89
C ASP A 71 9.74 18.90 -13.71
N VAL A 72 10.58 19.78 -13.17
CA VAL A 72 10.27 21.19 -13.05
C VAL A 72 10.50 21.77 -14.46
N PRO A 73 9.48 22.37 -15.11
CA PRO A 73 9.65 22.97 -16.42
C PRO A 73 10.63 24.15 -16.43
#